data_AF-A0A4S2S173-F1
#
_entry.id   AF-A0A4S2S173-F1
#
_cell.length_a   1.000
_cell.length_b   1.000
_cell.length_c   1.000
_cell.angle_alpha   90.00
_cell.angle_beta   90.00
_cell.angle_gamma   90.00
#
_symmetry.space_group_name_H-M   'P 1'
#
loop_
_entity.id
_entity.type
_entity.pdbx_description
1 polymer ?
#
loop_
_entity_poly.entity_id
_entity_poly.type
_entity_poly.pdbx_seq_one_letter_code
_entity_poly.pdbx_strand_id
1 'polypeptide(L)'
;MDGIVFGICTLVGIVGTWYSARDAWRLRDRSEYRIARAARAVAFGVCTVGVLLAVPAVEALLEDVTGMNNSAKLGAHICAVLWCGSLQLMLVDWSYNYEVLKASLYARVALGVAVLAGMLPLFIATTGPEMEFTTAFASEPGVTVYLLVYLTYVAITCGEIAFLCSGMALSTSRRGHTWTSRGLATSAAAAVLGVAYAISKGSYLVLHYLRHPWALRYEEIISPLLAGLATVALITGLTMAMVGRRVTQRKAGQVTV
;
A
#
# COMPACT_ATOMS: atom_id res chain seq x y z
N MET A 1 -15.16 14.62 -2.79
CA MET A 1 -13.86 14.71 -3.49
C MET A 1 -13.23 13.34 -3.64
N ASP A 2 -13.46 12.44 -2.69
CA ASP A 2 -12.93 11.08 -2.64
C ASP A 2 -13.19 10.26 -3.90
N GLY A 3 -14.41 10.33 -4.46
CA GLY A 3 -14.73 9.64 -5.71
C GLY A 3 -13.84 10.02 -6.90
N ILE A 4 -13.40 11.29 -6.99
CA ILE A 4 -12.49 11.73 -8.07
C ILE A 4 -11.07 11.22 -7.79
N VAL A 5 -10.59 11.38 -6.55
CA VAL A 5 -9.24 10.96 -6.14
C VAL A 5 -9.08 9.45 -6.32
N PHE A 6 -10.00 8.66 -5.76
CA PHE A 6 -9.98 7.21 -5.87
C PHE A 6 -10.31 6.70 -7.28
N GLY A 7 -11.14 7.42 -8.04
CA GLY A 7 -11.38 7.13 -9.46
C GLY A 7 -10.10 7.25 -10.29
N ILE A 8 -9.33 8.33 -10.12
CA ILE A 8 -8.02 8.50 -10.79
C ILE A 8 -7.03 7.42 -10.33
N CYS A 9 -6.97 7.14 -9.03
CA CYS A 9 -6.11 6.08 -8.50
C CYS A 9 -6.48 4.71 -9.09
N THR A 10 -7.77 4.44 -9.31
CA THR A 10 -8.26 3.20 -9.91
C THR A 10 -7.78 3.06 -11.34
N LEU A 11 -7.87 4.12 -12.15
CA LEU A 11 -7.37 4.09 -13.54
C LEU A 11 -5.86 3.83 -13.59
N VAL A 12 -5.08 4.52 -12.75
CA VAL A 12 -3.62 4.30 -12.63
C VAL A 12 -3.34 2.87 -12.14
N GLY A 13 -4.10 2.39 -11.16
CA GLY A 13 -4.04 1.03 -10.62
C GLY A 13 -4.29 -0.03 -11.68
N ILE A 14 -5.34 0.11 -12.50
CA ILE A 14 -5.67 -0.81 -13.59
C ILE A 14 -4.51 -0.90 -14.58
N VAL A 15 -3.99 0.24 -15.04
CA VAL A 15 -2.86 0.28 -15.99
C VAL A 15 -1.62 -0.36 -15.38
N GLY A 16 -1.30 -0.02 -14.13
CA GLY A 16 -0.17 -0.59 -13.39
C GLY A 16 -0.30 -2.10 -13.23
N THR A 17 -1.47 -2.58 -12.77
CA THR A 17 -1.78 -4.00 -12.57
C THR A 17 -1.66 -4.77 -13.86
N TRP A 18 -2.28 -4.29 -14.94
CA TRP A 18 -2.20 -4.92 -16.25
C TRP A 18 -0.74 -5.04 -16.72
N TYR A 19 0.05 -3.96 -16.58
CA TYR A 19 1.46 -3.97 -16.95
C TYR A 19 2.28 -4.95 -16.11
N SER A 20 2.11 -4.94 -14.78
CA SER A 20 2.81 -5.84 -13.86
C SER A 20 2.42 -7.30 -14.03
N ALA A 21 1.13 -7.60 -14.22
CA ALA A 21 0.62 -8.96 -14.45
C ALA A 21 1.12 -9.50 -15.79
N ARG A 22 1.07 -8.70 -16.85
CA ARG A 22 1.62 -9.07 -18.17
C ARG A 22 3.11 -9.35 -18.10
N ASP A 23 3.87 -8.53 -17.37
CA ASP A 23 5.31 -8.71 -17.17
C ASP A 23 5.61 -9.97 -16.33
N ALA A 24 4.84 -10.21 -15.27
CA ALA A 24 4.90 -11.43 -14.47
C ALA A 24 4.67 -12.68 -15.30
N TRP A 25 3.63 -12.67 -16.13
CA TRP A 25 3.29 -13.76 -17.03
C TRP A 25 4.38 -14.03 -18.07
N ARG A 26 4.88 -12.97 -18.73
CA ARG A 26 5.89 -13.09 -19.80
C ARG A 26 7.23 -13.65 -19.33
N LEU A 27 7.59 -13.38 -18.08
CA LEU A 27 8.88 -13.78 -17.53
C LEU A 27 8.76 -14.96 -16.56
N ARG A 28 7.61 -15.65 -16.53
CA ARG A 28 7.32 -16.72 -15.55
C ARG A 28 8.37 -17.84 -15.52
N ASP A 29 9.00 -18.11 -16.66
CA ASP A 29 10.01 -19.17 -16.81
C ASP A 29 11.41 -18.75 -16.31
N ARG A 30 11.62 -17.47 -15.95
CA ARG A 30 12.89 -16.99 -15.38
C ARG A 30 12.88 -17.08 -13.86
N SER A 31 13.88 -17.77 -13.30
CA SER A 31 14.06 -17.97 -11.86
C SER A 31 14.48 -16.71 -11.11
N GLU A 32 15.21 -15.80 -11.76
CA GLU A 32 15.66 -14.54 -11.17
C GLU A 32 14.48 -13.64 -10.78
N TYR A 33 14.44 -13.19 -9.52
CA TYR A 33 13.44 -12.27 -8.96
C TYR A 33 11.99 -12.73 -9.13
N ARG A 34 11.74 -14.05 -9.14
CA ARG A 34 10.40 -14.61 -9.30
C ARG A 34 9.44 -14.13 -8.20
N ILE A 35 9.91 -14.10 -6.95
CA ILE A 35 9.11 -13.67 -5.79
C ILE A 35 8.78 -12.19 -5.91
N ALA A 36 9.78 -11.31 -6.12
CA ALA A 36 9.53 -9.88 -6.31
C ALA A 36 8.54 -9.59 -7.45
N ARG A 37 8.63 -10.33 -8.56
CA ARG A 37 7.75 -10.11 -9.71
C ARG A 37 6.29 -10.48 -9.40
N ALA A 38 6.09 -11.63 -8.75
CA ALA A 38 4.76 -12.07 -8.32
C ALA A 38 4.20 -11.14 -7.22
N ALA A 39 4.99 -10.84 -6.19
CA ALA A 39 4.61 -9.96 -5.10
C ALA A 39 4.22 -8.56 -5.59
N ARG A 40 4.93 -8.01 -6.58
CA ARG A 40 4.54 -6.73 -7.22
C ARG A 40 3.21 -6.82 -7.95
N ALA A 41 2.98 -7.88 -8.72
CA ALA A 41 1.72 -8.05 -9.46
C ALA A 41 0.54 -8.16 -8.48
N VAL A 42 0.72 -8.91 -7.39
CA VAL A 42 -0.23 -8.98 -6.29
C VAL A 42 -0.43 -7.59 -5.68
N ALA A 43 0.65 -6.89 -5.31
CA ALA A 43 0.61 -5.56 -4.71
C ALA A 43 -0.23 -4.57 -5.55
N PHE A 44 0.00 -4.50 -6.85
CA PHE A 44 -0.76 -3.61 -7.72
C PHE A 44 -2.22 -4.06 -7.87
N GLY A 45 -2.46 -5.36 -8.00
CA GLY A 45 -3.82 -5.91 -8.08
C GLY A 45 -4.64 -5.60 -6.83
N VAL A 46 -4.13 -5.92 -5.65
CA VAL A 46 -4.83 -5.66 -4.37
C VAL A 46 -4.98 -4.16 -4.12
N CYS A 47 -3.97 -3.33 -4.48
CA CYS A 47 -4.09 -1.88 -4.41
C CYS A 47 -5.23 -1.37 -5.30
N THR A 48 -5.33 -1.87 -6.53
CA THR A 48 -6.40 -1.51 -7.49
C THR A 48 -7.79 -1.88 -6.94
N VAL A 49 -7.92 -3.08 -6.38
CA VAL A 49 -9.17 -3.50 -5.72
C VAL A 49 -9.48 -2.61 -4.53
N GLY A 50 -8.49 -2.32 -3.68
CA GLY A 50 -8.67 -1.45 -2.51
C GLY A 50 -9.13 -0.04 -2.85
N VAL A 51 -8.52 0.60 -3.86
CA VAL A 51 -8.96 1.95 -4.30
C VAL A 51 -10.31 1.92 -5.00
N LEU A 52 -10.65 0.83 -5.70
CA LEU A 52 -11.96 0.66 -6.31
C LEU A 52 -13.06 0.55 -5.24
N LEU A 53 -12.80 -0.20 -4.17
CA LEU A 53 -13.70 -0.33 -3.03
C LEU A 53 -13.90 1.00 -2.27
N ALA A 54 -12.96 1.93 -2.37
CA ALA A 54 -13.06 3.27 -1.79
C ALA A 54 -13.86 4.27 -2.66
N VAL A 55 -14.36 3.85 -3.83
CA VAL A 55 -15.24 4.68 -4.67
C VAL A 55 -16.66 4.62 -4.10
N PRO A 56 -17.32 5.75 -3.77
CA PRO A 56 -18.63 5.76 -3.12
C PRO A 56 -19.71 4.94 -3.85
N ALA A 57 -19.70 4.94 -5.18
CA ALA A 57 -20.65 4.15 -5.97
C ALA A 57 -20.42 2.63 -5.86
N VAL A 58 -19.17 2.21 -5.68
CA VAL A 58 -18.80 0.80 -5.48
C VAL A 58 -19.06 0.37 -4.05
N GLU A 59 -18.78 1.26 -3.09
CA GLU A 59 -19.11 1.08 -1.68
C GLU A 59 -20.60 0.79 -1.50
N ALA A 60 -21.47 1.68 -2.00
CA ALA A 60 -22.92 1.51 -1.93
C ALA A 60 -23.39 0.19 -2.57
N LEU A 61 -22.88 -0.12 -3.77
CA LEU A 61 -23.24 -1.35 -4.48
C LEU A 61 -22.82 -2.61 -3.70
N LEU A 62 -21.64 -2.61 -3.09
CA LEU A 62 -21.14 -3.77 -2.38
C LEU A 62 -21.91 -3.98 -1.07
N GLU A 63 -22.25 -2.90 -0.37
CA GLU A 63 -23.06 -2.95 0.84
C GLU A 63 -24.48 -3.45 0.54
N ASP A 64 -25.10 -2.98 -0.55
CA ASP A 64 -26.40 -3.47 -1.03
C ASP A 64 -26.37 -4.97 -1.36
N VAL A 65 -25.31 -5.45 -2.03
CA VAL A 65 -25.19 -6.85 -2.45
C VAL A 65 -24.85 -7.78 -1.27
N THR A 66 -23.99 -7.35 -0.36
CA THR A 66 -23.55 -8.17 0.78
C THR A 66 -24.52 -8.11 1.95
N GLY A 67 -25.36 -7.08 2.03
CA GLY A 67 -26.17 -6.77 3.20
C GLY A 67 -25.35 -6.42 4.44
N MET A 68 -24.04 -6.18 4.26
CA MET A 68 -23.09 -5.88 5.33
C MET A 68 -22.58 -4.46 5.17
N ASN A 69 -22.97 -3.58 6.10
CA ASN A 69 -22.44 -2.23 6.16
C ASN A 69 -20.92 -2.25 6.40
N ASN A 70 -20.20 -1.33 5.77
CA ASN A 70 -18.74 -1.22 5.78
C ASN A 70 -17.99 -2.39 5.15
N SER A 71 -18.65 -3.29 4.42
CA SER A 71 -17.98 -4.39 3.73
C SER A 71 -16.92 -3.86 2.76
N ALA A 72 -17.20 -2.76 2.06
CA ALA A 72 -16.25 -2.11 1.17
C ALA A 72 -15.04 -1.51 1.92
N LYS A 73 -15.28 -0.83 3.06
CA LYS A 73 -14.20 -0.29 3.92
C LYS A 73 -13.32 -1.40 4.50
N LEU A 74 -13.91 -2.48 5.01
CA LEU A 74 -13.16 -3.65 5.46
C LEU A 74 -12.31 -4.22 4.32
N GLY A 75 -12.92 -4.43 3.15
CA GLY A 75 -12.23 -4.91 1.97
C GLY A 75 -11.07 -4.01 1.56
N ALA A 76 -11.25 -2.68 1.59
CA ALA A 76 -10.20 -1.71 1.31
C ALA A 76 -9.05 -1.80 2.31
N HIS A 77 -9.32 -1.95 3.61
CA HIS A 77 -8.29 -2.11 4.63
C HIS A 77 -7.53 -3.44 4.51
N ILE A 78 -8.23 -4.55 4.23
CA ILE A 78 -7.59 -5.84 3.95
C ILE A 78 -6.68 -5.71 2.73
N CYS A 79 -7.16 -5.06 1.66
CA CYS A 79 -6.36 -4.80 0.47
C CYS A 79 -5.12 -3.96 0.77
N ALA A 80 -5.24 -2.93 1.62
CA ALA A 80 -4.10 -2.11 2.05
C ALA A 80 -3.08 -2.92 2.86
N VAL A 81 -3.52 -3.81 3.76
CA VAL A 81 -2.62 -4.70 4.50
C VAL A 81 -1.86 -5.63 3.54
N LEU A 82 -2.59 -6.28 2.63
CA LEU A 82 -1.99 -7.16 1.62
C LEU A 82 -1.06 -6.41 0.66
N TRP A 83 -1.40 -5.16 0.33
CA TRP A 83 -0.57 -4.29 -0.50
C TRP A 83 0.77 -4.00 0.16
N CYS A 84 0.76 -3.49 1.39
CA CYS A 84 1.96 -3.22 2.18
C CYS A 84 2.82 -4.49 2.35
N GLY A 85 2.21 -5.60 2.76
CA GLY A 85 2.90 -6.87 2.90
C GLY A 85 3.58 -7.31 1.60
N SER A 86 2.86 -7.28 0.48
CA SER A 86 3.38 -7.67 -0.83
C SER A 86 4.56 -6.79 -1.27
N LEU A 87 4.51 -5.49 -0.99
CA LEU A 87 5.61 -4.57 -1.28
C LEU A 87 6.84 -4.85 -0.42
N GLN A 88 6.67 -5.14 0.87
CA GLN A 88 7.80 -5.53 1.71
C GLN A 88 8.43 -6.84 1.21
N LEU A 89 7.64 -7.85 0.86
CA LEU A 89 8.17 -9.11 0.29
C LEU A 89 8.99 -8.85 -0.98
N MET A 90 8.49 -7.96 -1.85
CA MET A 90 9.20 -7.55 -3.07
C MET A 90 10.54 -6.86 -2.75
N LEU A 91 10.57 -5.94 -1.78
CA LEU A 91 11.78 -5.19 -1.44
C LEU A 91 12.82 -6.07 -0.74
N VAL A 92 12.39 -7.00 0.11
CA VAL A 92 13.28 -7.95 0.77
C VAL A 92 13.94 -8.88 -0.25
N ASP A 93 13.21 -9.36 -1.26
CA ASP A 93 13.76 -10.15 -2.38
C ASP A 93 14.74 -9.31 -3.24
N TRP A 94 14.60 -7.99 -3.26
CA TRP A 94 15.58 -7.09 -3.91
C TRP A 94 16.81 -6.79 -3.07
N SER A 95 16.72 -6.85 -1.73
CA SER A 95 17.75 -6.34 -0.82
C SER A 95 18.62 -7.41 -0.16
N TYR A 96 18.14 -8.63 0.07
CA TYR A 96 18.84 -9.63 0.89
C TYR A 96 19.37 -10.84 0.11
N ASN A 97 20.50 -11.38 0.59
CA ASN A 97 20.99 -12.72 0.21
C ASN A 97 20.09 -13.82 0.83
N TYR A 98 19.93 -14.93 0.11
CA TYR A 98 18.92 -15.99 0.32
C TYR A 98 18.80 -16.57 1.75
N GLU A 99 19.84 -16.48 2.58
CA GLU A 99 19.84 -17.11 3.91
C GLU A 99 19.02 -16.36 4.96
N VAL A 100 19.10 -15.02 4.98
CA VAL A 100 18.30 -14.17 5.91
C VAL A 100 16.89 -13.90 5.36
N LEU A 101 16.69 -14.20 4.07
CA LEU A 101 15.45 -13.95 3.33
C LEU A 101 14.26 -14.68 3.96
N LYS A 102 14.36 -15.97 4.29
CA LYS A 102 13.21 -16.77 4.76
C LYS A 102 12.64 -16.27 6.08
N ALA A 103 13.48 -16.07 7.10
CA ALA A 103 13.03 -15.59 8.41
C ALA A 103 12.39 -14.20 8.30
N SER A 104 12.99 -13.32 7.50
CA SER A 104 12.49 -11.97 7.21
C SER A 104 11.11 -12.00 6.51
N LEU A 105 10.91 -12.90 5.54
CA LEU A 105 9.62 -13.08 4.87
C LEU A 105 8.56 -13.63 5.84
N TYR A 106 8.88 -14.66 6.64
CA TYR A 106 7.95 -15.23 7.60
C TYR A 106 7.51 -14.23 8.66
N ALA A 107 8.42 -13.40 9.17
CA ALA A 107 8.07 -12.37 10.15
C ALA A 107 7.04 -11.36 9.60
N ARG A 108 7.17 -10.95 8.34
CA ARG A 108 6.24 -10.00 7.69
C ARG A 108 4.89 -10.62 7.39
N VAL A 109 4.89 -11.88 6.93
CA VAL A 109 3.64 -12.64 6.73
C VAL A 109 2.93 -12.83 8.08
N ALA A 110 3.66 -13.24 9.12
CA ALA A 110 3.11 -13.42 10.46
C ALA A 110 2.54 -12.10 11.01
N LEU A 111 3.23 -10.98 10.83
CA LEU A 111 2.73 -9.66 11.22
C LEU A 111 1.45 -9.29 10.47
N GLY A 112 1.40 -9.50 9.15
CA GLY A 112 0.20 -9.26 8.35
C GLY A 112 -0.98 -10.13 8.79
N VAL A 113 -0.74 -11.42 9.03
CA VAL A 113 -1.76 -12.35 9.55
C VAL A 113 -2.24 -11.93 10.94
N ALA A 114 -1.33 -11.56 11.84
CA ALA A 114 -1.68 -11.10 13.18
C ALA A 114 -2.53 -9.83 13.15
N VAL A 115 -2.22 -8.88 12.26
CA VAL A 115 -3.01 -7.66 12.08
C VAL A 115 -4.40 -7.98 11.54
N LEU A 116 -4.51 -8.83 10.50
CA LEU A 116 -5.82 -9.26 9.98
C LEU A 116 -6.64 -10.01 11.04
N ALA A 117 -5.99 -10.88 11.82
CA ALA A 117 -6.62 -11.61 12.91
C ALA A 117 -7.05 -10.70 14.08
N GLY A 118 -6.41 -9.55 14.27
CA GLY A 118 -6.85 -8.53 15.23
C GLY A 118 -7.98 -7.65 14.68
N MET A 119 -7.90 -7.28 13.41
CA MET A 119 -8.88 -6.41 12.75
C MET A 119 -10.24 -7.08 12.56
N LEU A 120 -10.27 -8.36 12.16
CA LEU A 120 -11.53 -9.05 11.85
C LEU A 120 -12.47 -9.20 13.05
N PRO A 121 -12.03 -9.67 14.24
CA PRO A 121 -12.89 -9.75 15.42
C PRO A 121 -13.37 -8.37 15.88
N LEU A 122 -12.49 -7.36 15.84
CA LEU A 122 -12.87 -5.97 16.17
C LEU A 122 -13.95 -5.48 15.24
N PHE A 123 -13.80 -5.71 13.93
CA PHE A 123 -14.82 -5.34 12.94
C PHE A 123 -16.15 -6.03 13.23
N ILE A 124 -16.16 -7.36 13.43
CA ILE A 124 -17.38 -8.13 13.71
C ILE A 124 -18.06 -7.63 14.99
N ALA A 125 -17.29 -7.32 16.03
CA ALA A 125 -17.83 -6.86 17.31
C ALA A 125 -18.38 -5.43 17.27
N THR A 126 -18.01 -4.62 16.28
CA THR A 126 -18.28 -3.17 16.26
C THR A 126 -19.09 -2.70 15.05
N THR A 127 -19.35 -3.59 14.09
CA THR A 127 -20.18 -3.27 12.93
C THR A 127 -21.64 -3.13 13.34
N GLY A 128 -22.30 -2.09 12.85
CA GLY A 128 -23.73 -1.83 13.10
C GLY A 128 -24.41 -1.06 11.95
N PRO A 129 -25.74 -0.90 12.01
CA PRO A 129 -26.55 -0.28 10.95
C PRO A 129 -26.09 1.14 10.57
N GLU A 130 -25.72 1.94 11.57
CA GLU A 130 -25.43 3.38 11.45
C GLU A 130 -23.95 3.72 11.71
N MET A 131 -23.08 2.71 11.87
CA MET A 131 -21.67 2.94 12.24
C MET A 131 -20.79 2.81 11.01
N GLU A 132 -19.90 3.78 10.78
CA GLU A 132 -18.85 3.64 9.78
C GLU A 132 -17.46 3.50 10.40
N PHE A 133 -16.58 2.73 9.76
CA PHE A 133 -15.17 2.62 10.17
C PHE A 133 -14.34 3.82 9.69
N THR A 134 -14.77 5.01 10.06
CA THR A 134 -14.17 6.30 9.70
C THR A 134 -13.86 7.12 10.96
N THR A 135 -13.13 8.21 10.77
CA THR A 135 -12.82 9.19 11.83
C THR A 135 -14.08 9.88 12.38
N ALA A 136 -15.19 9.86 11.64
CA ALA A 136 -16.49 10.34 12.13
C ALA A 136 -17.00 9.55 13.35
N PHE A 137 -16.61 8.28 13.48
CA PHE A 137 -16.99 7.41 14.61
C PHE A 137 -15.85 7.23 15.61
N ALA A 138 -14.95 8.21 15.72
CA ALA A 138 -13.85 8.21 16.69
C ALA A 138 -14.31 8.23 18.17
N SER A 139 -15.61 8.44 18.44
CA SER A 139 -16.20 8.27 19.76
C SER A 139 -16.39 6.81 20.14
N GLU A 140 -16.51 5.91 19.16
CA GLU A 140 -16.70 4.48 19.39
C GLU A 140 -15.34 3.81 19.69
N PRO A 141 -15.14 3.24 20.90
CA PRO A 141 -13.85 2.68 21.29
C PRO A 141 -13.38 1.57 20.36
N GLY A 142 -14.33 0.75 19.88
CA GLY A 142 -14.02 -0.37 19.01
C GLY A 142 -13.55 0.04 17.61
N VAL A 143 -14.20 1.05 17.01
CA VAL A 143 -13.76 1.64 15.73
C VAL A 143 -12.38 2.28 15.89
N THR A 144 -12.15 2.98 17.00
CA THR A 144 -10.87 3.62 17.30
C THR A 144 -9.74 2.61 17.41
N VAL A 145 -9.92 1.54 18.20
CA VAL A 145 -8.89 0.48 18.35
C VAL A 145 -8.63 -0.21 17.01
N TYR A 146 -9.68 -0.52 16.25
CA TYR A 146 -9.55 -1.11 14.91
C TYR A 146 -8.71 -0.22 13.97
N LEU A 147 -9.02 1.07 13.91
CA LEU A 147 -8.30 2.02 13.07
C LEU A 147 -6.85 2.20 13.54
N LEU A 148 -6.58 2.25 14.85
CA LEU A 148 -5.22 2.36 15.37
C LEU A 148 -4.38 1.13 15.01
N VAL A 149 -4.89 -0.09 15.16
CA VAL A 149 -4.18 -1.32 14.75
C VAL A 149 -3.81 -1.26 13.27
N TYR A 150 -4.78 -0.90 12.43
CA TYR A 150 -4.58 -0.74 10.98
C TYR A 150 -3.53 0.34 10.66
N LEU A 151 -3.67 1.54 11.22
CA LEU A 151 -2.80 2.68 10.93
C LEU A 151 -1.38 2.46 11.45
N THR A 152 -1.21 1.79 12.59
CA THR A 152 0.10 1.38 13.08
C THR A 152 0.78 0.43 12.10
N TYR A 153 0.07 -0.56 11.58
CA TYR A 153 0.62 -1.45 10.55
C TYR A 153 1.03 -0.67 9.30
N VAL A 154 0.18 0.21 8.80
CA VAL A 154 0.50 1.08 7.64
C VAL A 154 1.74 1.93 7.93
N ALA A 155 1.82 2.58 9.08
CA ALA A 155 2.96 3.42 9.44
C ALA A 155 4.28 2.63 9.48
N ILE A 156 4.28 1.45 10.12
CA ILE A 156 5.47 0.59 10.21
C ILE A 156 5.89 0.11 8.82
N THR A 157 4.95 -0.43 8.05
CA THR A 157 5.25 -0.99 6.73
C THR A 157 5.68 0.07 5.72
N CYS A 158 5.02 1.23 5.69
CA CYS A 158 5.44 2.36 4.88
C CYS A 158 6.79 2.92 5.32
N GLY A 159 7.07 2.99 6.63
CA GLY A 159 8.37 3.41 7.15
C GLY A 159 9.50 2.49 6.67
N GLU A 160 9.27 1.18 6.70
CA GLU A 160 10.22 0.19 6.19
C GLU A 160 10.42 0.31 4.68
N ILE A 161 9.33 0.47 3.91
CA ILE A 161 9.40 0.68 2.46
C ILE A 161 10.21 1.94 2.14
N ALA A 162 9.99 3.04 2.87
CA ALA A 162 10.73 4.29 2.70
C ALA A 162 12.23 4.08 2.95
N PHE A 163 12.58 3.36 4.02
CA PHE A 163 13.96 3.04 4.36
C PHE A 163 14.64 2.19 3.28
N LEU A 164 14.02 1.08 2.88
CA LEU A 164 14.58 0.16 1.88
C LEU A 164 14.70 0.83 0.51
N CYS A 165 13.67 1.55 0.06
CA CYS A 165 13.69 2.24 -1.22
C CYS A 165 14.77 3.34 -1.25
N SER A 166 14.95 4.09 -0.15
CA SER A 166 15.99 5.12 -0.06
C SER A 166 17.39 4.53 -0.12
N GLY A 167 17.66 3.46 0.62
CA GLY A 167 18.95 2.76 0.59
C GLY A 167 19.26 2.20 -0.81
N MET A 168 18.27 1.58 -1.46
CA MET A 168 18.44 1.09 -2.83
C MET A 168 18.59 2.21 -3.85
N ALA A 169 17.88 3.34 -3.71
CA ALA A 169 18.03 4.50 -4.59
C ALA A 169 19.46 5.05 -4.53
N LEU A 170 20.01 5.21 -3.32
CA LEU A 170 21.39 5.65 -3.11
C LEU A 170 22.41 4.69 -3.75
N SER A 171 22.26 3.38 -3.51
CA SER A 171 23.18 2.38 -4.05
C SER A 171 23.15 2.30 -5.59
N THR A 172 21.97 2.41 -6.18
CA THR A 172 21.78 2.37 -7.64
C THR A 172 22.23 3.66 -8.33
N SER A 173 22.07 4.80 -7.66
CA SER A 173 22.60 6.10 -8.11
C SER A 173 24.11 6.06 -8.27
N ARG A 174 24.83 5.52 -7.26
CA ARG A 174 26.29 5.37 -7.28
C ARG A 174 26.79 4.44 -8.41
N ARG A 175 25.94 3.53 -8.89
CA ARG A 175 26.24 2.62 -10.01
C ARG A 175 25.84 3.19 -11.39
N GLY A 176 25.41 4.45 -11.47
CA GLY A 176 25.03 5.10 -12.72
C GLY A 176 23.63 4.73 -13.25
N HIS A 177 22.81 4.03 -12.46
CA HIS A 177 21.45 3.65 -12.86
C HIS A 177 20.43 4.74 -12.53
N THR A 178 20.50 5.87 -13.24
CA THR A 178 19.73 7.09 -12.96
C THR A 178 18.21 6.87 -12.93
N TRP A 179 17.64 6.16 -13.91
CA TRP A 179 16.20 5.88 -13.97
C TRP A 179 15.71 4.98 -12.84
N THR A 180 16.49 3.95 -12.50
CA THR A 180 16.18 3.05 -11.39
C THR A 180 16.21 3.79 -10.06
N SER A 181 17.25 4.61 -9.85
CA SER A 181 17.41 5.43 -8.65
C SER A 181 16.24 6.41 -8.48
N ARG A 182 15.86 7.13 -9.54
CA ARG A 182 14.70 8.04 -9.49
C ARG A 182 13.41 7.29 -9.15
N GLY A 183 13.19 6.11 -9.72
CA GLY A 183 11.98 5.33 -9.45
C GLY A 183 11.89 4.88 -7.98
N LEU A 184 13.02 4.44 -7.43
CA LEU A 184 13.13 4.08 -6.02
C LEU A 184 12.99 5.31 -5.09
N ALA A 185 13.56 6.45 -5.45
CA ALA A 185 13.40 7.70 -4.70
C ALA A 185 11.94 8.19 -4.69
N THR A 186 11.25 8.13 -5.84
CA THR A 186 9.82 8.42 -5.92
C THR A 186 9.00 7.45 -5.07
N SER A 187 9.37 6.16 -5.05
CA SER A 187 8.72 5.15 -4.21
C SER A 187 8.94 5.40 -2.72
N ALA A 188 10.14 5.86 -2.34
CA ALA A 188 10.44 6.26 -0.96
C ALA A 188 9.60 7.47 -0.53
N ALA A 189 9.50 8.50 -1.38
CA ALA A 189 8.65 9.66 -1.12
C ALA A 189 7.17 9.27 -0.98
N ALA A 190 6.69 8.38 -1.84
CA ALA A 190 5.33 7.83 -1.74
C ALA A 190 5.09 7.10 -0.41
N ALA A 191 6.05 6.32 0.06
CA ALA A 191 5.96 5.65 1.35
C ALA A 191 5.98 6.62 2.54
N VAL A 192 6.75 7.71 2.46
CA VAL A 192 6.69 8.80 3.45
C VAL A 192 5.30 9.45 3.48
N LEU A 193 4.66 9.64 2.33
CA LEU A 193 3.26 10.11 2.29
C LEU A 193 2.30 9.11 2.95
N GLY A 194 2.52 7.81 2.79
CA GLY A 194 1.78 6.76 3.50
C GLY A 194 1.94 6.82 5.02
N VAL A 195 3.16 7.08 5.51
CA VAL A 195 3.42 7.34 6.94
C VAL A 195 2.71 8.61 7.40
N ALA A 196 2.78 9.70 6.61
CA ALA A 196 2.11 10.96 6.93
C ALA A 196 0.58 10.78 7.00
N TYR A 197 -0.01 9.99 6.10
CA TYR A 197 -1.41 9.58 6.14
C TYR A 197 -1.74 8.87 7.46
N ALA A 198 -0.94 7.86 7.83
CA ALA A 198 -1.16 7.10 9.05
C ALA A 198 -1.05 7.95 10.31
N ILE A 199 -0.06 8.85 10.37
CA ILE A 199 0.13 9.79 11.47
C ILE A 199 -1.02 10.80 11.53
N SER A 200 -1.44 11.36 10.39
CA SER A 200 -2.53 12.35 10.35
C SER A 200 -3.83 11.75 10.88
N LYS A 201 -4.25 10.61 10.36
CA LYS A 201 -5.47 9.92 10.78
C LYS A 201 -5.36 9.36 12.21
N GLY A 202 -4.21 8.80 12.58
CA GLY A 202 -3.97 8.25 13.91
C GLY A 202 -3.94 9.34 14.99
N SER A 203 -3.31 10.48 14.70
CA SER A 203 -3.26 11.62 15.63
C SER A 203 -4.64 12.23 15.84
N TYR A 204 -5.51 12.23 14.81
CA TYR A 204 -6.90 12.63 14.97
C TYR A 204 -7.61 11.77 16.01
N LEU A 205 -7.49 10.44 15.89
CA LEU A 205 -8.12 9.48 16.82
C LEU A 205 -7.60 9.65 18.26
N VAL A 206 -6.29 9.83 18.43
CA VAL A 206 -5.69 10.05 19.76
C VAL A 206 -6.15 11.39 20.36
N LEU A 207 -6.15 12.47 19.59
CA LEU A 207 -6.62 13.77 20.07
C LEU A 207 -8.12 13.79 20.33
N HIS A 208 -8.91 13.03 19.57
CA HIS A 208 -10.32 12.83 19.82
C HIS A 208 -10.53 12.17 21.20
N TYR A 209 -9.75 11.13 21.52
CA TYR A 209 -9.75 10.50 22.85
C TYR A 209 -9.35 11.49 23.96
N LEU A 210 -8.39 12.37 23.69
CA LEU A 210 -7.95 13.43 24.62
C LEU A 210 -8.91 14.63 24.68
N ARG A 211 -10.06 14.60 23.99
CA ARG A 211 -11.04 15.69 23.88
C ARG A 211 -10.51 17.00 23.28
N HIS A 212 -9.45 16.91 22.48
CA HIS A 212 -8.88 18.03 21.74
C HIS A 212 -8.78 17.75 20.22
N PRO A 213 -9.82 17.20 19.56
CA PRO A 213 -9.76 16.97 18.11
C PRO A 213 -9.73 18.30 17.35
N TRP A 214 -9.00 18.34 16.24
CA TRP A 214 -9.19 19.40 15.25
C TRP A 214 -10.48 19.16 14.45
N ALA A 215 -10.89 20.12 13.60
CA ALA A 215 -12.14 19.97 12.85
C ALA A 215 -12.07 18.80 11.85
N LEU A 216 -13.07 17.90 11.93
CA LEU A 216 -13.18 16.67 11.11
C LEU A 216 -13.00 16.95 9.60
N ARG A 217 -13.57 18.06 9.11
CA ARG A 217 -13.44 18.50 7.71
C ARG A 217 -11.99 18.56 7.21
N TYR A 218 -11.02 18.92 8.05
CA TYR A 218 -9.61 18.95 7.60
C TYR A 218 -9.03 17.55 7.46
N GLU A 219 -9.40 16.63 8.36
CA GLU A 219 -8.96 15.24 8.30
C GLU A 219 -9.52 14.53 7.07
N GLU A 220 -10.83 14.71 6.80
CA GLU A 220 -11.53 14.13 5.64
C GLU A 220 -10.98 14.62 4.30
N ILE A 221 -10.25 15.74 4.28
CA ILE A 221 -9.61 16.26 3.07
C ILE A 221 -8.16 15.78 2.98
N ILE A 222 -7.40 15.91 4.08
CA ILE A 222 -5.95 15.65 4.09
C ILE A 222 -5.67 14.16 3.95
N SER A 223 -6.39 13.30 4.67
CA SER A 223 -6.12 11.86 4.71
C SER A 223 -6.33 11.19 3.34
N PRO A 224 -7.45 11.39 2.62
CA PRO A 224 -7.64 10.81 1.30
C PRO A 224 -6.65 11.35 0.25
N LEU A 225 -6.28 12.64 0.33
CA LEU A 225 -5.29 13.22 -0.56
C LEU A 225 -3.91 12.61 -0.36
N LEU A 226 -3.46 12.45 0.89
CA LEU A 226 -2.19 11.80 1.21
C LEU A 226 -2.18 10.35 0.73
N ALA A 227 -3.26 9.59 0.98
CA ALA A 227 -3.39 8.20 0.55
C ALA A 227 -3.40 8.07 -0.99
N GLY A 228 -4.14 8.92 -1.69
CA GLY A 228 -4.20 8.94 -3.15
C GLY A 228 -2.87 9.31 -3.79
N LEU A 229 -2.21 10.37 -3.30
CA LEU A 229 -0.89 10.79 -3.77
C LEU A 229 0.16 9.72 -3.52
N ALA A 230 0.16 9.11 -2.33
CA ALA A 230 1.04 7.98 -2.01
C ALA A 230 0.84 6.83 -3.01
N THR A 231 -0.41 6.45 -3.28
CA THR A 231 -0.74 5.37 -4.20
C THR A 231 -0.22 5.62 -5.62
N VAL A 232 -0.55 6.79 -6.19
CA VAL A 232 -0.14 7.15 -7.55
C VAL A 232 1.39 7.25 -7.65
N ALA A 233 2.04 7.90 -6.68
CA ALA A 233 3.49 8.06 -6.67
C ALA A 233 4.20 6.70 -6.52
N LEU A 234 3.67 5.78 -5.71
CA LEU A 234 4.27 4.46 -5.51
C LEU A 234 4.17 3.59 -6.76
N ILE A 235 3.00 3.52 -7.39
CA ILE A 235 2.80 2.77 -8.64
C ILE A 235 3.72 3.33 -9.74
N THR A 236 3.79 4.65 -9.86
CA THR A 236 4.63 5.34 -10.84
C THR A 236 6.11 5.10 -10.56
N GLY A 237 6.55 5.26 -9.31
CA GLY A 237 7.94 5.08 -8.88
C GLY A 237 8.44 3.66 -9.13
N LEU A 238 7.68 2.64 -8.71
CA LEU A 238 8.05 1.24 -8.91
C LEU A 238 8.03 0.86 -10.40
N THR A 239 7.09 1.37 -11.18
CA THR A 239 7.05 1.15 -12.63
C THR A 239 8.28 1.77 -13.30
N MET A 240 8.66 2.99 -12.92
CA MET A 240 9.85 3.67 -13.44
C MET A 240 11.13 2.93 -13.05
N ALA A 241 11.23 2.45 -11.80
CA ALA A 241 12.38 1.67 -11.34
C ALA A 241 12.58 0.39 -12.18
N MET A 242 11.48 -0.27 -12.55
CA MET A 242 11.48 -1.48 -13.38
C MET A 242 11.87 -1.21 -14.83
N VAL A 243 11.35 -0.15 -15.43
CA VAL A 243 11.74 0.24 -16.80
C VAL A 243 13.22 0.61 -16.83
N GLY A 244 13.70 1.35 -15.82
CA GLY A 244 15.11 1.71 -15.65
C GLY A 244 16.03 0.49 -15.63
N ARG A 245 15.73 -0.52 -14.79
CA ARG A 245 16.54 -1.76 -14.73
C ARG A 245 16.63 -2.47 -16.09
N ARG A 246 15.53 -2.54 -16.83
CA ARG A 246 15.49 -3.20 -18.15
C ARG A 246 16.29 -2.46 -19.20
N VAL A 247 16.21 -1.13 -19.23
CA VAL A 247 17.01 -0.32 -20.17
C VAL A 247 18.50 -0.53 -19.91
N THR A 248 18.93 -0.53 -18.66
CA THR A 248 20.33 -0.78 -18.33
C THR A 248 20.78 -2.19 -18.70
N GLN A 249 19.98 -3.23 -18.37
CA GLN A 249 20.32 -4.61 -18.73
C GLN A 249 20.45 -4.82 -20.24
N ARG A 250 19.60 -4.18 -21.04
CA ARG A 250 19.69 -4.21 -22.51
C ARG A 250 20.98 -3.54 -23.02
N LYS A 251 21.36 -2.40 -22.44
CA LYS A 251 22.62 -1.74 -22.81
C LYS A 251 23.84 -2.60 -22.46
N ALA A 252 23.84 -3.25 -21.30
CA ALA A 252 24.94 -4.15 -20.90
C ALA A 252 25.06 -5.38 -21.81
N GLY A 253 23.93 -5.95 -22.26
CA GLY A 253 23.92 -7.08 -23.20
C GLY A 253 24.28 -6.71 -24.65
N GLN A 254 24.29 -5.43 -25.01
CA GLN A 254 24.74 -4.95 -26.33
C GLN A 254 26.25 -4.67 -26.40
N VAL A 255 26.93 -4.54 -25.26
CA VAL A 255 28.38 -4.29 -25.20
C VAL A 255 29.20 -5.60 -25.25
N THR A 256 28.53 -6.75 -25.30
CA THR A 256 29.14 -8.09 -25.31
C THR A 256 29.04 -8.81 -26.67
N VAL A 257 28.78 -8.08 -27.75
CA VAL A 257 28.79 -8.59 -29.14
C VAL A 257 29.87 -7.89 -29.94
#